data_AF-A0A642C0C5-F1
#
_entry.id   AF-A0A642C0C5-F1
#
_cell.length_a   1.000
_cell.length_b   1.000
_cell.length_c   1.000
_cell.angle_alpha   90.00
_cell.angle_beta   90.00
_cell.angle_gamma   90.00
#
_symmetry.space_group_name_H-M   'P 1'
#
loop_
_entity.id
_entity.type
_entity.pdbx_description
1 polymer ?
#
loop_
_entity_poly.entity_id
_entity_poly.type
_entity_poly.pdbx_seq_one_letter_code
_entity_poly.pdbx_strand_id
1 'polypeptide(L)'
;RYQVYLDEANIEVDYAPSHQSAVYSLTFEKDGPAYLVFNSRNGELKCDGNTVSGFQYVDKKTKVYLYAETDKTPEKSGVLASGTVKYGKSSVEGKDAALALAFSGQKEIGVRYGISFISTEQARKNLEREINSYDVSAIARIGRNEWNDALGKIQVSGGSENDKTVFYTSLYRCYERPVNLSEDGKYYSAFDGKIHEDGGRSFYTDDWIWDTYRATHPLRILIDKERETDIINSYLLMAQQMGTNWMPTFPEVTGDSRRMNSNHAVATVIDAWRKGVRGFDLEKAYEAARKGIEEKTLIPWSAAPSGWLDEFYKEHGYIPALKPGEKETVADVSPWEKRQPVAVTLGTAYDEWCLSQIAAELGKKEDAEYFLARSYNYRNLFNPETRFFHPKDKDGKFIEGVDYRYSGGLGARDYYDENNGYVYRWDVQHNIGDLVSLIGGNEVFTAALDSMFDTPLGMSKWQFYSF
;
A
#
# COMPACT_ATOMS: atom_id res chain seq x y z
N ARG A 1 5.80 -22.06 -2.01
CA ARG A 1 7.14 -22.70 -1.93
C ARG A 1 8.07 -21.93 -2.84
N TYR A 2 9.28 -21.67 -2.39
CA TYR A 2 10.35 -21.08 -3.18
C TYR A 2 11.58 -21.96 -3.03
N GLN A 3 12.29 -22.20 -4.14
CA GLN A 3 13.49 -23.01 -4.16
C GLN A 3 14.56 -22.28 -4.97
N VAL A 4 15.79 -22.30 -4.48
CA VAL A 4 16.94 -21.72 -5.18
C VAL A 4 18.22 -22.44 -4.77
N TYR A 5 19.17 -22.51 -5.70
CA TYR A 5 20.53 -22.93 -5.41
C TYR A 5 21.44 -21.69 -5.44
N LEU A 6 22.16 -21.46 -4.34
CA LEU A 6 23.07 -20.33 -4.17
C LEU A 6 24.46 -20.74 -4.66
N ASP A 7 24.75 -20.52 -5.94
CA ASP A 7 25.96 -21.02 -6.62
C ASP A 7 27.27 -20.69 -5.89
N GLU A 8 27.46 -19.44 -5.46
CA GLU A 8 28.69 -19.01 -4.79
C GLU A 8 28.87 -19.66 -3.41
N ALA A 9 27.75 -19.95 -2.73
CA ALA A 9 27.74 -20.54 -1.41
C ALA A 9 27.71 -22.08 -1.45
N ASN A 10 27.28 -22.67 -2.57
CA ASN A 10 26.90 -24.06 -2.73
C ASN A 10 25.88 -24.50 -1.67
N ILE A 11 24.76 -23.77 -1.63
CA ILE A 11 23.66 -24.02 -0.70
C ILE A 11 22.37 -24.18 -1.48
N GLU A 12 21.70 -25.33 -1.33
CA GLU A 12 20.31 -25.48 -1.74
C GLU A 12 19.40 -24.91 -0.65
N VAL A 13 18.44 -24.08 -1.06
CA VAL A 13 17.46 -23.46 -0.19
C VAL A 13 16.06 -23.88 -0.62
N ASP A 14 15.28 -24.41 0.31
CA ASP A 14 13.87 -24.67 0.15
C ASP A 14 13.07 -23.93 1.23
N TYR A 15 12.02 -23.22 0.83
CA TYR A 15 11.27 -22.32 1.70
C TYR A 15 9.76 -22.42 1.49
N ALA A 16 9.00 -22.46 2.58
CA ALA A 16 7.55 -22.34 2.56
C ALA A 16 7.04 -21.44 3.69
N PRO A 17 6.25 -20.39 3.36
CA PRO A 17 5.56 -19.60 4.37
C PRO A 17 4.24 -20.26 4.80
N SER A 18 3.85 -19.93 6.02
CA SER A 18 2.50 -19.98 6.59
C SER A 18 2.02 -18.53 6.80
N HIS A 19 0.96 -18.31 7.58
CA HIS A 19 0.36 -17.00 7.82
C HIS A 19 1.33 -16.03 8.53
N GLN A 20 1.89 -16.40 9.67
CA GLN A 20 2.79 -15.56 10.49
C GLN A 20 4.11 -16.28 10.82
N SER A 21 4.41 -17.33 10.08
CA SER A 21 5.59 -18.16 10.27
C SER A 21 6.07 -18.74 8.95
N ALA A 22 7.28 -19.28 8.93
CA ALA A 22 7.79 -20.00 7.77
C ALA A 22 8.84 -21.03 8.16
N VAL A 23 9.14 -21.93 7.21
CA VAL A 23 10.12 -23.00 7.35
C VAL A 23 11.10 -22.99 6.18
N TYR A 24 12.35 -23.26 6.49
CA TYR A 24 13.46 -23.49 5.57
C TYR A 24 14.02 -24.91 5.75
N SER A 25 14.45 -25.51 4.65
CA SER A 25 15.50 -26.54 4.64
C SER A 25 16.69 -26.00 3.87
N LEU A 26 17.88 -26.12 4.46
CA LEU A 26 19.13 -25.60 3.93
C LEU A 26 20.14 -26.74 3.80
N THR A 27 20.55 -27.05 2.57
CA THR A 27 21.53 -28.10 2.29
C THR A 27 22.86 -27.46 1.92
N PHE A 28 23.89 -27.73 2.72
CA PHE A 28 25.25 -27.22 2.54
C PHE A 28 26.13 -28.29 1.89
N GLU A 29 26.70 -27.98 0.73
CA GLU A 29 27.53 -28.95 -0.01
C GLU A 29 29.01 -28.85 0.34
N LYS A 30 29.49 -27.67 0.72
CA LYS A 30 30.89 -27.42 1.08
C LYS A 30 31.30 -28.19 2.33
N ASP A 31 32.54 -28.65 2.34
CA ASP A 31 33.17 -29.18 3.54
C ASP A 31 33.49 -28.06 4.54
N GLY A 32 33.32 -28.34 5.83
CA GLY A 32 33.49 -27.37 6.91
C GLY A 32 32.20 -27.12 7.68
N PRO A 33 32.23 -26.20 8.66
CA PRO A 33 31.04 -25.84 9.43
C PRO A 33 30.05 -25.04 8.57
N ALA A 34 28.77 -25.42 8.65
CA ALA A 34 27.67 -24.63 8.13
C ALA A 34 27.39 -23.44 9.06
N TYR A 35 27.05 -22.29 8.49
CA TYR A 35 26.75 -21.08 9.26
C TYR A 35 25.36 -20.56 8.92
N LEU A 36 24.57 -20.25 9.96
CA LEU A 36 23.35 -19.46 9.85
C LEU A 36 23.59 -18.09 10.47
N VAL A 37 23.26 -17.04 9.72
CA VAL A 37 23.41 -15.65 10.17
C VAL A 37 22.03 -15.01 10.28
N PHE A 38 21.71 -14.50 11.47
CA PHE A 38 20.53 -13.70 11.74
C PHE A 38 20.98 -12.25 11.89
N ASN A 39 20.35 -11.33 11.18
CA ASN A 39 20.65 -9.90 11.23
C ASN A 39 19.34 -9.12 11.40
N SER A 40 19.23 -8.33 12.46
CA SER A 40 18.02 -7.54 12.75
C SER A 40 17.99 -6.18 12.04
N ARG A 41 19.04 -5.81 11.30
CA ARG A 41 19.33 -4.50 10.67
C ARG A 41 19.43 -3.34 11.65
N ASN A 42 18.45 -3.19 12.53
CA ASN A 42 18.44 -2.25 13.63
C ASN A 42 17.51 -2.78 14.72
N GLY A 43 18.07 -3.35 15.79
CA GLY A 43 17.26 -3.94 16.84
C GLY A 43 18.09 -4.82 17.77
N GLU A 44 17.49 -5.88 18.30
CA GLU A 44 18.11 -6.77 19.26
C GLU A 44 17.95 -8.21 18.79
N LEU A 45 18.98 -9.04 19.00
CA LEU A 45 18.93 -10.49 18.84
C LEU A 45 19.55 -11.18 20.05
N LYS A 46 18.96 -12.30 20.44
CA LYS A 46 19.44 -13.21 21.47
C LYS A 46 19.40 -14.65 20.94
N CYS A 47 20.46 -15.40 21.17
CA CYS A 47 20.56 -16.83 20.94
C CYS A 47 20.47 -17.59 22.27
N ASP A 48 19.68 -18.66 22.30
CA ASP A 48 19.60 -19.59 23.42
C ASP A 48 19.48 -21.02 22.87
N GLY A 49 20.54 -21.82 23.04
CA GLY A 49 20.64 -23.15 22.44
C GLY A 49 20.47 -23.13 20.92
N ASN A 50 19.42 -23.79 20.42
CA ASN A 50 19.04 -23.86 19.01
C ASN A 50 18.05 -22.77 18.57
N THR A 51 17.77 -21.78 19.42
CA THR A 51 16.79 -20.73 19.18
C THR A 51 17.43 -19.35 19.03
N VAL A 52 16.83 -18.49 18.21
CA VAL A 52 17.16 -17.07 18.06
C VAL A 52 15.88 -16.26 18.20
N SER A 53 15.89 -15.26 19.06
CA SER A 53 14.74 -14.38 19.29
C SER A 53 15.17 -12.92 19.35
N GLY A 54 14.27 -12.00 19.05
CA GLY A 54 14.60 -10.58 19.08
C GLY A 54 13.60 -9.74 18.31
N PHE A 55 14.02 -8.57 17.87
CA PHE A 55 13.20 -7.69 17.04
C PHE A 55 14.04 -6.81 16.12
N GLN A 56 13.39 -6.32 15.08
CA GLN A 56 13.86 -5.24 14.22
C GLN A 56 12.94 -4.03 14.40
N TYR A 57 13.50 -2.82 14.44
CA TYR A 57 12.76 -1.60 14.17
C TYR A 57 12.59 -1.43 12.65
N VAL A 58 11.34 -1.40 12.18
CA VAL A 58 11.02 -1.18 10.75
C VAL A 58 10.91 0.31 10.40
N ASP A 59 10.66 1.16 11.40
CA ASP A 59 10.80 2.62 11.35
C ASP A 59 11.50 3.11 12.65
N LYS A 60 11.09 4.26 13.20
CA LYS A 60 11.62 4.77 14.47
C LYS A 60 10.98 4.14 15.73
N LYS A 61 9.82 3.48 15.63
CA LYS A 61 9.00 3.06 16.79
C LYS A 61 8.42 1.64 16.67
N THR A 62 8.02 1.25 15.47
CA THR A 62 7.36 0.01 15.10
C THR A 62 8.38 -1.12 15.10
N LYS A 63 8.06 -2.19 15.83
CA LYS A 63 8.90 -3.37 15.96
C LYS A 63 8.25 -4.56 15.27
N VAL A 64 9.08 -5.35 14.58
CA VAL A 64 8.74 -6.71 14.17
C VAL A 64 9.61 -7.65 14.98
N TYR A 65 8.97 -8.49 15.77
CA TYR A 65 9.58 -9.49 16.61
C TYR A 65 9.77 -10.80 15.85
N LEU A 66 10.83 -11.53 16.20
CA LEU A 66 11.21 -12.81 15.64
C LEU A 66 11.37 -13.83 16.75
N TYR A 67 10.89 -15.04 16.51
CA TYR A 67 11.32 -16.25 17.22
C TYR A 67 11.62 -17.34 16.19
N ALA A 68 12.86 -17.80 16.14
CA ALA A 68 13.35 -18.82 15.22
C ALA A 68 13.97 -19.98 15.99
N GLU A 69 13.87 -21.18 15.45
CA GLU A 69 14.50 -22.38 15.99
C GLU A 69 14.98 -23.32 14.90
N THR A 70 16.03 -24.07 15.22
CA THR A 70 16.73 -24.98 14.31
C THR A 70 16.56 -26.42 14.76
N ASP A 71 16.47 -27.36 13.80
CA ASP A 71 16.29 -28.79 14.11
C ASP A 71 17.59 -29.45 14.63
N LYS A 72 18.73 -28.80 14.41
CA LYS A 72 20.04 -29.14 14.97
C LYS A 72 20.43 -28.14 16.07
N THR A 73 21.21 -28.58 17.04
CA THR A 73 21.84 -27.65 18.00
C THR A 73 23.15 -27.12 17.39
N PRO A 74 23.37 -25.79 17.37
CA PRO A 74 24.65 -25.23 16.94
C PRO A 74 25.76 -25.64 17.90
N GLU A 75 26.95 -25.93 17.38
CA GLU A 75 28.15 -26.21 18.19
C GLU A 75 28.56 -24.96 18.98
N LYS A 76 28.45 -23.79 18.33
CA LYS A 76 28.81 -22.50 18.89
C LYS A 76 27.98 -21.40 18.24
N SER A 77 27.71 -20.35 19.02
CA SER A 77 27.10 -19.12 18.54
C SER A 77 27.89 -17.91 19.01
N GLY A 78 27.74 -16.80 18.30
CA GLY A 78 28.44 -15.57 18.60
C GLY A 78 27.94 -14.38 17.83
N VAL A 79 28.42 -13.20 18.23
CA VAL A 79 28.11 -11.94 17.56
C VAL A 79 28.98 -11.80 16.32
N LEU A 80 28.34 -11.59 15.17
CA LEU A 80 29.02 -11.28 13.92
C LEU A 80 29.21 -9.77 13.82
N ALA A 81 30.46 -9.31 13.77
CA ALA A 81 30.80 -7.90 13.57
C ALA A 81 32.03 -7.79 12.67
N SER A 82 31.95 -6.93 11.64
CA SER A 82 33.06 -6.69 10.69
C SER A 82 33.64 -7.98 10.09
N GLY A 83 32.76 -8.93 9.70
CA GLY A 83 33.15 -10.21 9.11
C GLY A 83 33.76 -11.24 10.08
N THR A 84 33.83 -10.94 11.39
CA THR A 84 34.38 -11.85 12.41
C THR A 84 33.31 -12.25 13.43
N VAL A 85 33.25 -13.54 13.78
CA VAL A 85 32.34 -14.05 14.81
C VAL A 85 33.04 -14.06 16.18
N LYS A 86 32.47 -13.33 17.14
CA LYS A 86 32.88 -13.33 18.55
C LYS A 86 32.04 -14.34 19.32
N TYR A 87 32.53 -15.57 19.42
CA TYR A 87 31.85 -16.67 20.10
C TYR A 87 31.70 -16.43 21.62
N GLY A 88 30.69 -17.08 22.22
CA GLY A 88 30.40 -17.00 23.65
C GLY A 88 29.57 -15.78 24.07
N LYS A 89 29.24 -14.89 23.12
CA LYS A 89 28.25 -13.83 23.29
C LYS A 89 26.91 -14.28 22.71
N SER A 90 25.88 -14.31 23.56
CA SER A 90 24.54 -14.77 23.21
C SER A 90 23.55 -13.66 22.87
N SER A 91 23.94 -12.38 22.94
CA SER A 91 23.07 -11.27 22.55
C SER A 91 23.84 -10.12 21.89
N VAL A 92 23.12 -9.35 21.07
CA VAL A 92 23.60 -8.15 20.37
C VAL A 92 22.45 -7.19 20.14
N GLU A 93 22.74 -5.89 20.24
CA GLU A 93 21.78 -4.82 19.98
C GLU A 93 22.39 -3.71 19.12
N GLY A 94 21.53 -2.94 18.46
CA GLY A 94 21.88 -1.75 17.69
C GLY A 94 21.78 -1.95 16.19
N LYS A 95 22.43 -1.03 15.46
CA LYS A 95 22.50 -1.08 13.99
C LYS A 95 23.38 -2.25 13.54
N ASP A 96 22.89 -2.97 12.55
CA ASP A 96 23.50 -4.15 11.94
C ASP A 96 23.82 -5.26 12.96
N ALA A 97 22.98 -5.36 14.01
CA ALA A 97 23.11 -6.37 15.04
C ALA A 97 22.89 -7.77 14.43
N ALA A 98 23.94 -8.60 14.49
CA ALA A 98 23.96 -9.91 13.86
C ALA A 98 24.52 -11.02 14.76
N LEU A 99 23.88 -12.19 14.71
CA LEU A 99 24.33 -13.43 15.35
C LEU A 99 24.65 -14.47 14.27
N ALA A 100 25.73 -15.22 14.50
CA ALA A 100 26.10 -16.37 13.70
C ALA A 100 26.05 -17.64 14.54
N LEU A 101 25.40 -18.67 14.01
CA LEU A 101 25.31 -20.02 14.57
C LEU A 101 26.15 -20.94 13.68
N ALA A 102 27.07 -21.70 14.26
CA ALA A 102 27.94 -22.62 13.55
C ALA A 102 27.55 -24.08 13.83
N PHE A 103 27.44 -24.88 12.77
CA PHE A 103 27.03 -26.28 12.82
C PHE A 103 28.10 -27.15 12.17
N SER A 104 28.85 -27.87 12.99
CA SER A 104 29.91 -28.76 12.50
C SER A 104 29.35 -30.14 12.15
N GLY A 105 29.73 -30.66 10.98
CA GLY A 105 29.32 -31.99 10.51
C GLY A 105 27.84 -32.12 10.12
N GLN A 106 27.10 -31.02 10.08
CA GLN A 106 25.71 -30.98 9.61
C GLN A 106 25.68 -30.47 8.17
N LYS A 107 25.08 -31.24 7.27
CA LYS A 107 24.89 -30.85 5.86
C LYS A 107 23.48 -30.37 5.55
N GLU A 108 22.50 -30.71 6.39
CA GLU A 108 21.12 -30.26 6.24
C GLU A 108 20.66 -29.65 7.56
N ILE A 109 20.13 -28.43 7.50
CA ILE A 109 19.63 -27.70 8.65
C ILE A 109 18.23 -27.20 8.35
N GLY A 110 17.26 -27.67 9.14
CA GLY A 110 15.90 -27.15 9.17
C GLY A 110 15.84 -25.92 10.07
N VAL A 111 15.20 -24.86 9.58
CA VAL A 111 14.93 -23.64 10.35
C VAL A 111 13.45 -23.35 10.25
N ARG A 112 12.81 -23.05 11.37
CA ARG A 112 11.45 -22.50 11.35
C ARG A 112 11.38 -21.28 12.24
N TYR A 113 10.55 -20.31 11.86
CA TYR A 113 10.42 -19.07 12.62
C TYR A 113 9.02 -18.50 12.53
N GLY A 114 8.64 -17.78 13.58
CA GLY A 114 7.44 -16.95 13.62
C GLY A 114 7.81 -15.48 13.75
N ILE A 115 6.91 -14.63 13.28
CA ILE A 115 6.99 -13.18 13.44
C ILE A 115 5.78 -12.65 14.20
N SER A 116 5.92 -11.47 14.78
CA SER A 116 4.82 -10.76 15.44
C SER A 116 5.10 -9.26 15.51
N PHE A 117 4.07 -8.43 15.53
CA PHE A 117 4.20 -7.00 15.86
C PHE A 117 3.98 -6.72 17.36
N ILE A 118 3.64 -7.75 18.15
CA ILE A 118 3.33 -7.65 19.58
C ILE A 118 4.54 -7.96 20.46
N SER A 119 5.15 -9.15 20.31
CA SER A 119 6.28 -9.58 21.14
C SER A 119 7.00 -10.82 20.60
N THR A 120 8.18 -11.14 21.14
CA THR A 120 8.87 -12.42 20.85
C THR A 120 8.07 -13.64 21.32
N GLU A 121 7.35 -13.50 22.45
CA GLU A 121 6.47 -14.55 22.97
C GLU A 121 5.30 -14.82 22.01
N GLN A 122 4.70 -13.75 21.48
CA GLN A 122 3.64 -13.89 20.47
C GLN A 122 4.19 -14.48 19.16
N ALA A 123 5.39 -14.07 18.73
CA ALA A 123 6.04 -14.66 17.55
C ALA A 123 6.27 -16.18 17.72
N ARG A 124 6.66 -16.62 18.92
CA ARG A 124 6.77 -18.05 19.26
C ARG A 124 5.43 -18.76 19.17
N LYS A 125 4.37 -18.20 19.76
CA LYS A 125 3.02 -18.79 19.70
C LYS A 125 2.52 -18.93 18.26
N ASN A 126 2.76 -17.90 17.44
CA ASN A 126 2.40 -17.94 16.03
C ASN A 126 3.11 -19.07 15.29
N LEU A 127 4.41 -19.26 15.54
CA LEU A 127 5.17 -20.38 15.00
C LEU A 127 4.58 -21.72 15.44
N GLU A 128 4.41 -21.94 16.74
CA GLU A 128 3.97 -23.23 17.29
C GLU A 128 2.54 -23.59 16.86
N ARG A 129 1.68 -22.60 16.65
CA ARG A 129 0.31 -22.76 16.14
C ARG A 129 0.28 -23.22 14.68
N GLU A 130 1.22 -22.74 13.88
CA GLU A 130 1.17 -22.89 12.41
C GLU A 130 2.10 -23.96 11.85
N ILE A 131 3.30 -24.11 12.42
CA ILE A 131 4.36 -24.97 11.91
C ILE A 131 4.94 -25.81 13.06
N ASN A 132 4.46 -27.05 13.16
CA ASN A 132 4.94 -28.04 14.12
C ASN A 132 5.96 -29.04 13.54
N SER A 133 6.40 -28.85 12.29
CA SER A 133 7.39 -29.68 11.59
C SER A 133 8.53 -28.83 10.99
N TYR A 134 9.60 -29.47 10.52
CA TYR A 134 10.64 -28.88 9.66
C TYR A 134 10.48 -29.30 8.18
N ASP A 135 9.44 -30.07 7.85
CA ASP A 135 9.13 -30.51 6.49
C ASP A 135 8.52 -29.36 5.66
N VAL A 136 9.35 -28.76 4.81
CA VAL A 136 8.96 -27.69 3.89
C VAL A 136 7.86 -28.14 2.92
N SER A 137 7.87 -29.40 2.48
CA SER A 137 6.86 -29.92 1.55
C SER A 137 5.49 -30.06 2.20
N ALA A 138 5.44 -30.42 3.48
CA ALA A 138 4.20 -30.45 4.24
C ALA A 138 3.57 -29.06 4.34
N ILE A 139 4.35 -28.03 4.72
CA ILE A 139 3.86 -26.65 4.83
C ILE A 139 3.50 -26.08 3.44
N ALA A 140 4.30 -26.36 2.42
CA ALA A 140 4.02 -25.95 1.05
C ALA A 140 2.70 -26.53 0.51
N ARG A 141 2.32 -27.75 0.90
CA ARG A 141 1.05 -28.37 0.52
C ARG A 141 -0.13 -27.70 1.20
N ILE A 142 -0.02 -27.33 2.48
CA ILE A 142 -1.05 -26.56 3.19
C ILE A 142 -1.26 -25.22 2.47
N GLY A 143 -0.19 -24.46 2.25
CA GLY A 143 -0.27 -23.18 1.53
C GLY A 143 -0.80 -23.31 0.10
N ARG A 144 -0.51 -24.41 -0.62
CA ARG A 144 -1.08 -24.68 -1.95
C ARG A 144 -2.60 -24.86 -1.89
N ASN A 145 -3.12 -25.53 -0.86
CA ASN A 145 -4.56 -25.70 -0.71
C ASN A 145 -5.24 -24.36 -0.42
N GLU A 146 -4.69 -23.55 0.49
CA GLU A 146 -5.19 -22.19 0.76
C GLU A 146 -5.22 -21.32 -0.51
N TRP A 147 -4.16 -21.38 -1.34
CA TRP A 147 -4.14 -20.68 -2.62
C TRP A 147 -5.13 -21.24 -3.63
N ASN A 148 -5.34 -22.56 -3.68
CA ASN A 148 -6.36 -23.15 -4.55
C ASN A 148 -7.77 -22.69 -4.14
N ASP A 149 -8.05 -22.58 -2.84
CA ASP A 149 -9.34 -22.09 -2.35
C ASP A 149 -9.52 -20.60 -2.66
N ALA A 150 -8.49 -19.78 -2.47
CA ALA A 150 -8.52 -18.34 -2.76
C ALA A 150 -8.63 -18.02 -4.25
N LEU A 151 -7.85 -18.70 -5.10
CA LEU A 151 -7.84 -18.50 -6.55
C LEU A 151 -9.00 -19.21 -7.23
N GLY A 152 -9.47 -20.33 -6.68
CA GLY A 152 -10.60 -21.11 -7.17
C GLY A 152 -11.96 -20.42 -7.06
N LYS A 153 -12.03 -19.28 -6.35
CA LYS A 153 -13.21 -18.40 -6.33
C LYS A 153 -13.60 -17.89 -7.72
N ILE A 154 -12.65 -17.84 -8.66
CA ILE A 154 -12.90 -17.59 -10.08
C ILE A 154 -12.37 -18.75 -10.92
N GLN A 155 -13.28 -19.42 -11.63
CA GLN A 155 -12.94 -20.47 -12.57
C GLN A 155 -13.00 -19.92 -14.00
N VAL A 156 -11.92 -20.12 -14.75
CA VAL A 156 -11.82 -19.71 -16.15
C VAL A 156 -11.70 -20.92 -17.07
N SER A 157 -12.32 -20.84 -18.25
CA SER A 157 -12.29 -21.90 -19.27
C SER A 157 -12.03 -21.30 -20.66
N GLY A 158 -11.43 -22.07 -21.56
CA GLY A 158 -10.92 -21.56 -22.84
C GLY A 158 -9.54 -20.90 -22.70
N GLY A 159 -9.06 -20.27 -23.77
CA GLY A 159 -7.74 -19.62 -23.82
C GLY A 159 -6.56 -20.60 -23.86
N SER A 160 -5.35 -20.05 -23.93
CA SER A 160 -4.09 -20.80 -23.83
C SER A 160 -3.66 -20.99 -22.37
N GLU A 161 -2.72 -21.89 -22.11
CA GLU A 161 -2.10 -22.02 -20.78
C GLU A 161 -1.34 -20.75 -20.35
N ASN A 162 -0.86 -19.95 -21.32
CA ASN A 162 -0.26 -18.66 -21.04
C ASN A 162 -1.30 -17.66 -20.52
N ASP A 163 -2.49 -17.63 -21.12
CA ASP A 163 -3.58 -16.75 -20.67
C ASP A 163 -4.02 -17.10 -19.24
N LYS A 164 -4.13 -18.40 -18.93
CA LYS A 164 -4.40 -18.87 -17.56
C LYS A 164 -3.29 -18.47 -16.58
N THR A 165 -2.03 -18.58 -17.00
CA THR A 165 -0.87 -18.18 -16.17
C THR A 165 -0.92 -16.70 -15.85
N VAL A 166 -1.17 -15.85 -16.85
CA VAL A 166 -1.35 -14.40 -16.65
C VAL A 166 -2.51 -14.13 -15.71
N PHE A 167 -3.69 -14.72 -15.98
CA PHE A 167 -4.88 -14.51 -15.16
C PHE A 167 -4.67 -14.88 -13.68
N TYR A 168 -4.23 -16.11 -13.40
CA TYR A 168 -4.09 -16.57 -12.01
C TYR A 168 -2.91 -15.91 -11.30
N THR A 169 -1.85 -15.51 -12.02
CA THR A 169 -0.77 -14.70 -11.44
C THR A 169 -1.26 -13.30 -11.08
N SER A 170 -2.05 -12.66 -11.93
CA SER A 170 -2.66 -11.36 -11.64
C SER A 170 -3.63 -11.44 -10.46
N LEU A 171 -4.49 -12.46 -10.41
CA LEU A 171 -5.40 -12.67 -9.29
C LEU A 171 -4.65 -12.94 -7.97
N TYR A 172 -3.58 -13.73 -8.01
CA TYR A 172 -2.68 -13.93 -6.85
C TYR A 172 -2.14 -12.59 -6.34
N ARG A 173 -1.75 -11.67 -7.22
CA ARG A 173 -1.24 -10.34 -6.82
C ARG A 173 -2.29 -9.46 -6.13
N CYS A 174 -3.57 -9.65 -6.43
CA CYS A 174 -4.65 -8.94 -5.72
C CYS A 174 -4.78 -9.36 -4.23
N TYR A 175 -4.17 -10.47 -3.82
CA TYR A 175 -4.12 -10.92 -2.43
C TYR A 175 -2.88 -10.45 -1.67
N GLU A 176 -1.96 -9.73 -2.32
CA GLU A 176 -0.72 -9.27 -1.69
C GLU A 176 -0.98 -8.26 -0.56
N ARG A 177 -2.02 -7.43 -0.69
CA ARG A 177 -2.42 -6.39 0.26
C ARG A 177 -3.95 -6.25 0.38
N PRO A 178 -4.46 -5.74 1.52
CA PRO A 178 -3.74 -5.44 2.76
C PRO A 178 -3.36 -6.69 3.57
N VAL A 179 -2.48 -6.53 4.56
CA VAL A 179 -2.03 -7.61 5.46
C VAL A 179 -2.83 -7.62 6.76
N ASN A 180 -3.08 -8.81 7.31
CA ASN A 180 -3.71 -8.99 8.62
C ASN A 180 -2.66 -8.90 9.74
N LEU A 181 -2.86 -8.01 10.71
CA LEU A 181 -2.01 -7.88 11.90
C LEU A 181 -2.63 -8.45 13.17
N SER A 182 -3.84 -9.04 13.10
CA SER A 182 -4.42 -9.74 14.24
C SER A 182 -3.65 -11.03 14.54
N GLU A 183 -3.30 -11.22 15.81
CA GLU A 183 -2.56 -12.34 16.38
C GLU A 183 -3.21 -12.70 17.73
N ASP A 184 -3.82 -13.89 17.83
CA ASP A 184 -4.51 -14.39 19.03
C ASP A 184 -5.52 -13.39 19.66
N GLY A 185 -6.34 -12.75 18.82
CA GLY A 185 -7.37 -11.81 19.26
C GLY A 185 -6.87 -10.40 19.57
N LYS A 186 -5.62 -10.08 19.21
CA LYS A 186 -4.99 -8.78 19.47
C LYS A 186 -4.24 -8.29 18.25
N TYR A 187 -3.97 -6.99 18.17
CA TYR A 187 -3.11 -6.42 17.15
C TYR A 187 -2.31 -5.24 17.71
N TYR A 188 -1.11 -5.03 17.18
CA TYR A 188 -0.37 -3.79 17.36
C TYR A 188 -0.85 -2.74 16.35
N SER A 189 -1.14 -1.52 16.82
CA SER A 189 -1.45 -0.38 15.97
C SER A 189 -0.30 0.61 15.95
N ALA A 190 0.31 0.82 14.79
CA ALA A 190 1.30 1.88 14.61
C ALA A 190 0.68 3.29 14.61
N PHE A 191 -0.64 3.41 14.55
CA PHE A 191 -1.36 4.68 14.55
C PHE A 191 -1.36 5.34 15.93
N ASP A 192 -1.38 4.55 17.01
CA ASP A 192 -1.25 5.03 18.39
C ASP A 192 -0.12 4.39 19.22
N GLY A 193 0.58 3.40 18.64
CA GLY A 193 1.70 2.71 19.25
C GLY A 193 1.30 1.70 20.33
N LYS A 194 0.05 1.23 20.35
CA LYS A 194 -0.48 0.33 21.39
C LYS A 194 -0.92 -1.01 20.84
N ILE A 195 -1.05 -1.97 21.75
CA ILE A 195 -1.68 -3.27 21.49
C ILE A 195 -3.16 -3.14 21.86
N HIS A 196 -4.04 -3.55 20.94
CA HIS A 196 -5.49 -3.53 21.10
C HIS A 196 -6.03 -4.95 21.03
N GLU A 197 -7.18 -5.19 21.65
CA GLU A 197 -7.98 -6.39 21.40
C GLU A 197 -8.73 -6.21 20.07
N ASP A 198 -8.81 -7.25 19.26
CA ASP A 198 -9.44 -7.22 17.94
C ASP A 198 -10.97 -7.43 17.99
N GLY A 199 -11.48 -7.86 19.15
CA GLY A 199 -12.91 -8.05 19.39
C GLY A 199 -13.54 -9.13 18.51
N GLY A 200 -12.74 -10.08 18.00
CA GLY A 200 -13.17 -11.11 17.06
C GLY A 200 -13.26 -10.64 15.61
N ARG A 201 -12.75 -9.45 15.29
CA ARG A 201 -12.65 -8.90 13.92
C ARG A 201 -11.21 -8.60 13.58
N SER A 202 -10.71 -9.17 12.49
CA SER A 202 -9.30 -9.00 12.10
C SER A 202 -8.97 -7.54 11.77
N PHE A 203 -7.80 -7.08 12.19
CA PHE A 203 -7.27 -5.75 11.86
C PHE A 203 -6.31 -5.82 10.68
N TYR A 204 -6.66 -5.13 9.59
CA TYR A 204 -5.88 -5.08 8.35
C TYR A 204 -5.20 -3.72 8.16
N THR A 205 -3.96 -3.69 7.67
CA THR A 205 -3.23 -2.46 7.26
C THR A 205 -2.32 -2.73 6.06
N ASP A 206 -1.50 -1.77 5.64
CA ASP A 206 -0.66 -1.85 4.44
C ASP A 206 -1.52 -1.88 3.17
N ASP A 207 -2.30 -0.83 2.96
CA ASP A 207 -3.16 -0.67 1.79
C ASP A 207 -2.78 0.57 0.99
N TRP A 208 -2.62 0.38 -0.31
CA TRP A 208 -2.13 1.41 -1.22
C TRP A 208 -3.34 2.03 -1.91
N ILE A 209 -4.16 2.73 -1.11
CA ILE A 209 -5.56 3.00 -1.45
C ILE A 209 -5.70 3.75 -2.77
N TRP A 210 -4.76 4.65 -3.11
CA TRP A 210 -4.73 5.36 -4.39
C TRP A 210 -4.73 4.46 -5.63
N ASP A 211 -4.15 3.26 -5.50
CA ASP A 211 -4.17 2.22 -6.52
C ASP A 211 -5.36 1.27 -6.33
N THR A 212 -5.52 0.75 -5.11
CA THR A 212 -6.38 -0.41 -4.85
C THR A 212 -7.87 -0.10 -4.96
N TYR A 213 -8.30 1.16 -4.75
CA TYR A 213 -9.70 1.55 -4.85
C TYR A 213 -10.28 1.33 -6.26
N ARG A 214 -9.41 1.39 -7.28
CA ARG A 214 -9.81 1.36 -8.69
C ARG A 214 -10.31 -0.02 -9.14
N ALA A 215 -9.71 -1.08 -8.63
CA ALA A 215 -10.00 -2.45 -9.09
C ALA A 215 -9.91 -3.51 -7.99
N THR A 216 -8.93 -3.43 -7.09
CA THR A 216 -8.71 -4.46 -6.07
C THR A 216 -9.83 -4.49 -5.04
N HIS A 217 -10.27 -3.34 -4.50
CA HIS A 217 -11.43 -3.27 -3.60
C HIS A 217 -12.74 -3.70 -4.29
N PRO A 218 -13.08 -3.17 -5.49
CA PRO A 218 -14.22 -3.66 -6.26
C PRO A 218 -14.22 -5.16 -6.49
N LEU A 219 -13.06 -5.75 -6.84
CA LEU A 219 -12.92 -7.20 -7.00
C LEU A 219 -13.12 -7.93 -5.66
N ARG A 220 -12.55 -7.42 -4.58
CA ARG A 220 -12.64 -8.05 -3.24
C ARG A 220 -14.09 -8.10 -2.74
N ILE A 221 -14.93 -7.11 -3.05
CA ILE A 221 -16.37 -7.17 -2.74
C ILE A 221 -17.03 -8.41 -3.39
N LEU A 222 -16.62 -8.77 -4.61
CA LEU A 222 -17.19 -9.90 -5.36
C LEU A 222 -16.71 -11.25 -4.83
N ILE A 223 -15.45 -11.35 -4.42
CA ILE A 223 -14.82 -12.64 -4.07
C ILE A 223 -14.59 -12.83 -2.56
N ASP A 224 -14.62 -11.78 -1.76
CA ASP A 224 -14.29 -11.83 -0.33
C ASP A 224 -14.92 -10.66 0.46
N LYS A 225 -16.25 -10.63 0.47
CA LYS A 225 -17.05 -9.57 1.11
C LYS A 225 -16.78 -9.42 2.61
N GLU A 226 -16.51 -10.52 3.31
CA GLU A 226 -16.21 -10.50 4.75
C GLU A 226 -14.88 -9.81 5.01
N ARG A 227 -13.83 -10.17 4.27
CA ARG A 227 -12.53 -9.49 4.36
C ARG A 227 -12.63 -8.01 4.03
N GLU A 228 -13.38 -7.65 2.98
CA GLU A 228 -13.59 -6.25 2.65
C GLU A 228 -14.30 -5.48 3.77
N THR A 229 -15.25 -6.12 4.45
CA THR A 229 -15.91 -5.55 5.63
C THR A 229 -14.90 -5.27 6.74
N ASP A 230 -14.01 -6.22 7.02
CA ASP A 230 -13.01 -6.10 8.08
C ASP A 230 -11.95 -5.03 7.75
N ILE A 231 -11.57 -4.91 6.47
CA ILE A 231 -10.66 -3.85 5.99
C ILE A 231 -11.28 -2.46 6.20
N ILE A 232 -12.54 -2.26 5.82
CA ILE A 232 -13.22 -0.96 6.03
C ILE A 232 -13.32 -0.63 7.52
N ASN A 233 -13.63 -1.60 8.37
CA ASN A 233 -13.63 -1.38 9.82
C ASN A 233 -12.24 -1.06 10.35
N SER A 234 -11.20 -1.66 9.78
CA SER A 234 -9.80 -1.34 10.13
C SER A 234 -9.48 0.11 9.80
N TYR A 235 -9.95 0.65 8.67
CA TYR A 235 -9.79 2.08 8.37
C TYR A 235 -10.47 2.98 9.41
N LEU A 236 -11.65 2.61 9.89
CA LEU A 236 -12.34 3.37 10.95
C LEU A 236 -11.57 3.33 12.27
N LEU A 237 -11.01 2.17 12.62
CA LEU A 237 -10.14 2.02 13.80
C LEU A 237 -8.87 2.86 13.66
N MET A 238 -8.23 2.86 12.48
CA MET A 238 -7.06 3.71 12.20
C MET A 238 -7.39 5.19 12.37
N ALA A 239 -8.51 5.64 11.79
CA ALA A 239 -8.97 7.03 11.92
C ALA A 239 -9.12 7.42 13.40
N GLN A 240 -9.78 6.57 14.19
CA GLN A 240 -9.93 6.77 15.62
C GLN A 240 -8.58 6.81 16.37
N GLN A 241 -7.70 5.85 16.08
CA GLN A 241 -6.41 5.69 16.76
C GLN A 241 -5.42 6.82 16.45
N MET A 242 -5.50 7.42 15.25
CA MET A 242 -4.71 8.62 14.91
C MET A 242 -5.09 9.86 15.73
N GLY A 243 -6.26 9.88 16.37
CA GLY A 243 -6.75 10.99 17.19
C GLY A 243 -7.30 12.19 16.39
N THR A 244 -6.92 12.37 15.12
CA THR A 244 -7.51 13.37 14.22
C THR A 244 -8.86 12.94 13.67
N ASN A 245 -9.16 11.63 13.67
CA ASN A 245 -10.32 11.05 13.01
C ASN A 245 -10.34 11.33 11.50
N TRP A 246 -9.17 11.38 10.86
CA TRP A 246 -9.06 11.42 9.40
C TRP A 246 -9.05 10.01 8.85
N MET A 247 -9.82 9.75 7.80
CA MET A 247 -9.73 8.50 7.06
C MET A 247 -8.28 8.29 6.56
N PRO A 248 -7.71 7.08 6.68
CA PRO A 248 -6.35 6.85 6.21
C PRO A 248 -6.24 7.01 4.70
N THR A 249 -5.08 7.50 4.23
CA THR A 249 -4.79 7.71 2.79
C THR A 249 -3.92 6.59 2.23
N PHE A 250 -2.83 6.25 2.92
CA PHE A 250 -1.90 5.20 2.52
C PHE A 250 -1.39 4.47 3.78
N PRO A 251 -2.28 3.73 4.47
CA PRO A 251 -1.95 3.05 5.71
C PRO A 251 -0.87 2.00 5.47
N GLU A 252 0.22 2.04 6.23
CA GLU A 252 1.29 1.03 6.25
C GLU A 252 1.37 0.38 7.64
N VAL A 253 2.18 -0.67 7.78
CA VAL A 253 2.47 -1.28 9.11
C VAL A 253 3.14 -0.31 10.09
N THR A 254 3.67 0.82 9.58
CA THR A 254 4.32 1.90 10.36
C THR A 254 3.39 3.09 10.64
N GLY A 255 2.11 2.99 10.27
CA GLY A 255 1.12 4.06 10.36
C GLY A 255 0.79 4.63 8.98
N ASP A 256 0.03 5.71 8.93
CA ASP A 256 -0.34 6.33 7.64
C ASP A 256 0.81 7.15 7.06
N SER A 257 1.28 6.72 5.90
CA SER A 257 2.38 7.38 5.20
C SER A 257 1.91 8.54 4.32
N ARG A 258 0.59 8.67 4.09
CA ARG A 258 -0.04 9.75 3.32
C ARG A 258 0.47 9.91 1.89
N ARG A 259 1.07 8.87 1.32
CA ARG A 259 1.61 8.88 -0.03
C ARG A 259 0.53 9.09 -1.08
N MET A 260 0.98 9.54 -2.26
CA MET A 260 0.14 9.91 -3.39
C MET A 260 -0.77 11.10 -3.03
N ASN A 261 -1.83 11.28 -3.80
CA ASN A 261 -2.76 12.39 -3.65
C ASN A 261 -4.15 11.95 -3.15
N SER A 262 -4.97 12.94 -2.78
CA SER A 262 -6.41 12.81 -2.50
C SER A 262 -6.73 11.89 -1.30
N ASN A 263 -7.97 11.38 -1.21
CA ASN A 263 -8.56 10.69 -0.04
C ASN A 263 -9.47 9.52 -0.45
N HIS A 264 -8.99 8.68 -1.38
CA HIS A 264 -9.79 7.68 -2.09
C HIS A 264 -10.41 6.55 -1.24
N ALA A 265 -10.11 6.44 0.05
CA ALA A 265 -10.79 5.51 0.95
C ALA A 265 -12.31 5.75 1.00
N VAL A 266 -12.77 6.99 0.76
CA VAL A 266 -14.19 7.33 0.63
C VAL A 266 -14.87 6.55 -0.51
N ALA A 267 -14.16 6.31 -1.62
CA ALA A 267 -14.67 5.56 -2.76
C ALA A 267 -14.88 4.08 -2.40
N THR A 268 -13.92 3.47 -1.68
CA THR A 268 -14.04 2.10 -1.16
C THR A 268 -15.28 1.94 -0.27
N VAL A 269 -15.53 2.91 0.62
CA VAL A 269 -16.69 2.89 1.54
C VAL A 269 -18.01 2.91 0.76
N ILE A 270 -18.19 3.86 -0.16
CA ILE A 270 -19.46 3.98 -0.88
C ILE A 270 -19.68 2.83 -1.85
N ASP A 271 -18.63 2.31 -2.50
CA ASP A 271 -18.74 1.16 -3.41
C ASP A 271 -19.21 -0.08 -2.65
N ALA A 272 -18.58 -0.37 -1.50
CA ALA A 272 -18.98 -1.45 -0.61
C ALA A 272 -20.43 -1.28 -0.15
N TRP A 273 -20.81 -0.07 0.28
CA TRP A 273 -22.19 0.20 0.69
C TRP A 273 -23.17 0.02 -0.48
N ARG A 274 -22.93 0.56 -1.67
CA ARG A 274 -23.84 0.39 -2.81
C ARG A 274 -23.98 -1.07 -3.26
N LYS A 275 -22.95 -1.90 -3.03
CA LYS A 275 -22.96 -3.36 -3.32
C LYS A 275 -23.41 -4.24 -2.15
N GLY A 276 -24.01 -3.66 -1.11
CA GLY A 276 -24.66 -4.41 -0.03
C GLY A 276 -23.74 -4.86 1.10
N VAL A 277 -22.51 -4.36 1.20
CA VAL A 277 -21.64 -4.53 2.38
C VAL A 277 -22.15 -3.62 3.51
N ARG A 278 -22.54 -4.20 4.65
CA ARG A 278 -23.22 -3.49 5.75
C ARG A 278 -22.59 -3.70 7.13
N GLY A 279 -21.48 -4.43 7.22
CA GLY A 279 -20.86 -4.78 8.51
C GLY A 279 -19.97 -3.69 9.12
N PHE A 280 -20.12 -2.44 8.69
CA PHE A 280 -19.41 -1.26 9.20
C PHE A 280 -20.39 -0.10 9.41
N ASP A 281 -19.99 0.86 10.24
CA ASP A 281 -20.78 2.04 10.59
C ASP A 281 -20.58 3.15 9.53
N LEU A 282 -21.59 3.37 8.69
CA LEU A 282 -21.52 4.34 7.59
C LEU A 282 -21.43 5.79 8.10
N GLU A 283 -22.06 6.12 9.23
CA GLU A 283 -22.02 7.46 9.81
C GLU A 283 -20.59 7.79 10.29
N LYS A 284 -19.93 6.83 10.96
CA LYS A 284 -18.52 7.00 11.33
C LYS A 284 -17.61 7.10 10.11
N ALA A 285 -17.88 6.31 9.08
CA ALA A 285 -17.12 6.37 7.83
C ALA A 285 -17.28 7.72 7.12
N TYR A 286 -18.50 8.26 7.11
CA TYR A 286 -18.79 9.60 6.60
C TYR A 286 -17.99 10.67 7.34
N GLU A 287 -18.05 10.70 8.67
CA GLU A 287 -17.33 11.69 9.46
C GLU A 287 -15.81 11.58 9.27
N ALA A 288 -15.26 10.36 9.24
CA ALA A 288 -13.83 10.17 9.01
C ALA A 288 -13.38 10.61 7.60
N ALA A 289 -14.17 10.29 6.57
CA ALA A 289 -13.90 10.69 5.19
C ALA A 289 -14.02 12.21 5.01
N ARG A 290 -15.08 12.82 5.53
CA ARG A 290 -15.30 14.27 5.51
C ARG A 290 -14.14 15.02 6.15
N LYS A 291 -13.70 14.62 7.35
CA LYS A 291 -12.53 15.24 7.99
C LYS A 291 -11.24 15.03 7.21
N GLY A 292 -11.05 13.84 6.64
CA GLY A 292 -9.90 13.56 5.76
C GLY A 292 -9.87 14.44 4.50
N ILE A 293 -11.03 14.85 3.98
CA ILE A 293 -11.15 15.73 2.81
C ILE A 293 -11.08 17.22 3.20
N GLU A 294 -11.67 17.62 4.32
CA GLU A 294 -11.84 19.04 4.67
C GLU A 294 -10.80 19.60 5.65
N GLU A 295 -10.27 18.76 6.56
CA GLU A 295 -9.38 19.16 7.66
C GLU A 295 -7.93 18.71 7.48
N LYS A 296 -7.68 17.65 6.70
CA LYS A 296 -6.33 17.28 6.24
C LYS A 296 -5.99 18.10 5.00
N THR A 297 -4.74 18.49 4.83
CA THR A 297 -4.30 19.09 3.57
C THR A 297 -4.45 18.15 2.37
N LEU A 298 -4.78 18.72 1.22
CA LEU A 298 -4.80 18.11 -0.11
C LEU A 298 -3.41 18.08 -0.76
N ILE A 299 -2.39 18.66 -0.11
CA ILE A 299 -0.99 18.52 -0.53
C ILE A 299 -0.63 17.02 -0.52
N PRO A 300 -0.18 16.45 -1.67
CA PRO A 300 0.26 15.07 -1.74
C PRO A 300 1.37 14.76 -0.74
N TRP A 301 1.44 13.54 -0.23
CA TRP A 301 2.52 13.10 0.68
C TRP A 301 2.60 13.87 2.01
N SER A 302 1.50 14.50 2.46
CA SER A 302 1.46 15.30 3.68
C SER A 302 0.43 14.82 4.70
N ALA A 303 0.81 14.93 5.98
CA ALA A 303 -0.06 14.72 7.12
C ALA A 303 -0.44 16.04 7.83
N ALA A 304 -0.14 17.19 7.23
CA ALA A 304 -0.45 18.49 7.83
C ALA A 304 -1.98 18.74 7.86
N PRO A 305 -2.46 19.53 8.83
CA PRO A 305 -3.80 20.11 8.76
C PRO A 305 -3.96 20.99 7.51
N SER A 306 -5.21 21.22 7.10
CA SER A 306 -5.55 22.10 5.98
C SER A 306 -4.94 23.48 6.13
N GLY A 307 -4.34 23.99 5.05
CA GLY A 307 -3.75 25.32 4.96
C GLY A 307 -4.36 26.15 3.83
N TRP A 308 -3.64 27.19 3.38
CA TRP A 308 -4.20 28.14 2.41
C TRP A 308 -4.47 27.53 1.02
N LEU A 309 -3.75 26.48 0.61
CA LEU A 309 -4.04 25.78 -0.65
C LEU A 309 -5.40 25.08 -0.60
N ASP A 310 -5.75 24.56 0.57
CA ASP A 310 -7.03 23.89 0.82
C ASP A 310 -8.17 24.89 0.87
N GLU A 311 -7.97 26.03 1.53
CA GLU A 311 -8.94 27.13 1.52
C GLU A 311 -9.11 27.73 0.11
N PHE A 312 -8.02 27.85 -0.66
CA PHE A 312 -8.08 28.25 -2.07
C PHE A 312 -8.90 27.23 -2.89
N TYR A 313 -8.70 25.93 -2.69
CA TYR A 313 -9.51 24.90 -3.33
C TYR A 313 -10.99 24.99 -2.92
N LYS A 314 -11.28 25.28 -1.65
CA LYS A 314 -12.65 25.47 -1.16
C LYS A 314 -13.33 26.66 -1.84
N GLU A 315 -12.62 27.77 -2.02
CA GLU A 315 -13.14 29.01 -2.62
C GLU A 315 -13.23 28.96 -4.15
N HIS A 316 -12.20 28.43 -4.81
CA HIS A 316 -12.04 28.52 -6.27
C HIS A 316 -12.21 27.18 -7.01
N GLY A 317 -12.25 26.06 -6.30
CA GLY A 317 -12.52 24.73 -6.86
C GLY A 317 -11.38 24.16 -7.70
N TYR A 318 -10.13 24.56 -7.46
CA TYR A 318 -8.93 23.92 -8.02
C TYR A 318 -7.69 24.26 -7.20
N ILE A 319 -6.65 23.41 -7.25
CA ILE A 319 -5.34 23.71 -6.66
C ILE A 319 -4.53 24.59 -7.62
N PRO A 320 -3.99 25.74 -7.17
CA PRO A 320 -3.30 26.66 -8.06
C PRO A 320 -1.90 26.15 -8.39
N ALA A 321 -1.63 26.04 -9.70
CA ALA A 321 -0.33 25.73 -10.25
C ALA A 321 0.65 26.90 -10.07
N LEU A 322 1.94 26.55 -10.03
CA LEU A 322 3.04 27.50 -10.10
C LEU A 322 3.41 27.73 -11.57
N LYS A 323 3.83 28.96 -11.93
CA LYS A 323 4.38 29.21 -13.26
C LYS A 323 5.76 28.56 -13.42
N PRO A 324 6.20 28.23 -14.65
CA PRO A 324 7.56 27.77 -14.88
C PRO A 324 8.60 28.72 -14.25
N GLY A 325 9.46 28.17 -13.38
CA GLY A 325 10.49 28.93 -12.65
C GLY A 325 10.00 29.66 -11.39
N GLU A 326 8.70 29.65 -11.08
CA GLU A 326 8.18 30.17 -9.83
C GLU A 326 8.54 29.23 -8.67
N LYS A 327 8.91 29.82 -7.53
CA LYS A 327 9.35 29.07 -6.36
C LYS A 327 8.15 28.63 -5.51
N GLU A 328 8.14 27.36 -5.09
CA GLU A 328 7.22 26.88 -4.06
C GLU A 328 7.49 27.57 -2.71
N THR A 329 6.42 28.11 -2.12
CA THR A 329 6.45 28.87 -0.87
C THR A 329 5.80 28.14 0.30
N VAL A 330 5.07 27.06 0.04
CA VAL A 330 4.40 26.25 1.07
C VAL A 330 5.37 25.20 1.60
N ALA A 331 5.72 25.30 2.88
CA ALA A 331 6.75 24.44 3.49
C ALA A 331 6.39 22.94 3.47
N ASP A 332 5.11 22.61 3.56
CA ASP A 332 4.63 21.22 3.56
C ASP A 332 4.59 20.59 2.16
N VAL A 333 4.73 21.38 1.09
CA VAL A 333 4.83 20.83 -0.27
C VAL A 333 6.22 20.24 -0.46
N SER A 334 6.26 18.94 -0.73
CA SER A 334 7.51 18.24 -1.02
C SER A 334 8.18 18.85 -2.26
N PRO A 335 9.50 19.16 -2.21
CA PRO A 335 10.22 19.68 -3.38
C PRO A 335 10.31 18.65 -4.51
N TRP A 336 10.11 17.37 -4.20
CA TRP A 336 10.08 16.27 -5.16
C TRP A 336 8.65 15.97 -5.65
N GLU A 337 7.68 15.86 -4.74
CA GLU A 337 6.30 15.46 -5.10
C GLU A 337 5.45 16.60 -5.65
N LYS A 338 5.81 17.87 -5.34
CA LYS A 338 5.12 19.10 -5.77
C LYS A 338 3.64 19.14 -5.35
N ARG A 339 2.90 20.10 -5.92
CA ARG A 339 1.46 20.30 -5.67
C ARG A 339 0.57 19.35 -6.49
N GLN A 340 1.03 18.89 -7.64
CA GLN A 340 0.25 18.07 -8.58
C GLN A 340 -1.16 18.64 -8.88
N PRO A 341 -1.29 19.94 -9.18
CA PRO A 341 -2.56 20.69 -9.12
C PRO A 341 -3.69 20.11 -9.95
N VAL A 342 -3.41 19.56 -11.14
CA VAL A 342 -4.43 18.94 -11.98
C VAL A 342 -4.87 17.61 -11.38
N ALA A 343 -3.92 16.73 -11.03
CA ALA A 343 -4.21 15.42 -10.46
C ALA A 343 -4.98 15.52 -9.14
N VAL A 344 -4.53 16.37 -8.21
CA VAL A 344 -5.20 16.60 -6.92
C VAL A 344 -6.61 17.16 -7.12
N THR A 345 -6.80 18.11 -8.04
CA THR A 345 -8.13 18.70 -8.30
C THR A 345 -9.11 17.66 -8.83
N LEU A 346 -8.68 16.82 -9.78
CA LEU A 346 -9.51 15.77 -10.37
C LEU A 346 -9.84 14.67 -9.36
N GLY A 347 -8.83 14.18 -8.64
CA GLY A 347 -8.99 13.17 -7.60
C GLY A 347 -9.89 13.65 -6.46
N THR A 348 -9.72 14.89 -5.99
CA THR A 348 -10.57 15.47 -4.93
C THR A 348 -12.00 15.65 -5.40
N ALA A 349 -12.23 16.05 -6.66
CA ALA A 349 -13.59 16.16 -7.20
C ALA A 349 -14.32 14.80 -7.23
N TYR A 350 -13.60 13.70 -7.52
CA TYR A 350 -14.14 12.35 -7.42
C TYR A 350 -14.42 11.93 -5.96
N ASP A 351 -13.53 12.27 -5.03
CA ASP A 351 -13.72 11.97 -3.61
C ASP A 351 -14.92 12.73 -3.02
N GLU A 352 -15.11 13.99 -3.40
CA GLU A 352 -16.29 14.79 -3.03
C GLU A 352 -17.57 14.20 -3.64
N TRP A 353 -17.52 13.67 -4.87
CA TRP A 353 -18.65 12.91 -5.41
C TRP A 353 -18.98 11.70 -4.53
N CYS A 354 -17.98 10.88 -4.18
CA CYS A 354 -18.19 9.72 -3.31
C CYS A 354 -18.76 10.12 -1.95
N LEU A 355 -18.25 11.19 -1.35
CA LEU A 355 -18.73 11.70 -0.07
C LEU A 355 -20.19 12.19 -0.16
N SER A 356 -20.56 12.86 -1.27
CA SER A 356 -21.95 13.28 -1.53
C SER A 356 -22.91 12.09 -1.58
N GLN A 357 -22.45 10.96 -2.14
CA GLN A 357 -23.25 9.74 -2.22
C GLN A 357 -23.44 9.10 -0.83
N ILE A 358 -22.42 9.13 0.03
CA ILE A 358 -22.54 8.68 1.42
C ILE A 358 -23.50 9.58 2.19
N ALA A 359 -23.36 10.90 2.07
CA ALA A 359 -24.26 11.87 2.71
C ALA A 359 -25.73 11.63 2.29
N ALA A 360 -25.97 11.34 1.01
CA ALA A 360 -27.30 11.02 0.50
C ALA A 360 -27.87 9.73 1.13
N GLU A 361 -27.06 8.68 1.28
CA GLU A 361 -27.46 7.43 1.95
C GLU A 361 -27.82 7.64 3.43
N LEU A 362 -27.17 8.59 4.09
CA LEU A 362 -27.44 8.97 5.48
C LEU A 362 -28.57 9.99 5.63
N GLY A 363 -29.14 10.49 4.53
CA GLY A 363 -30.18 11.52 4.55
C GLY A 363 -29.68 12.92 4.89
N LYS A 364 -28.36 13.17 4.87
CA LYS A 364 -27.72 14.48 5.10
C LYS A 364 -27.80 15.32 3.82
N LYS A 365 -29.00 15.86 3.53
CA LYS A 365 -29.30 16.53 2.25
C LYS A 365 -28.38 17.72 1.93
N GLU A 366 -28.16 18.58 2.91
CA GLU A 366 -27.32 19.79 2.75
C GLU A 366 -25.88 19.41 2.39
N ASP A 367 -25.30 18.45 3.10
CA ASP A 367 -23.97 17.92 2.82
C ASP A 367 -23.91 17.23 1.45
N ALA A 368 -24.94 16.44 1.11
CA ALA A 368 -25.01 15.77 -0.18
C ALA A 368 -25.03 16.78 -1.34
N GLU A 369 -25.82 17.85 -1.23
CA GLU A 369 -25.88 18.92 -2.23
C GLU A 369 -24.56 19.71 -2.29
N TYR A 370 -23.97 20.01 -1.13
CA TYR A 370 -22.69 20.73 -1.02
C TYR A 370 -21.55 19.97 -1.72
N PHE A 371 -21.33 18.70 -1.36
CA PHE A 371 -20.25 17.90 -1.95
C PHE A 371 -20.55 17.51 -3.41
N LEU A 372 -21.82 17.31 -3.78
CA LEU A 372 -22.18 17.06 -5.18
C LEU A 372 -21.85 18.28 -6.05
N ALA A 373 -22.14 19.50 -5.61
CA ALA A 373 -21.80 20.70 -6.35
C ALA A 373 -20.28 20.81 -6.57
N ARG A 374 -19.49 20.51 -5.53
CA ARG A 374 -18.03 20.55 -5.58
C ARG A 374 -17.42 19.41 -6.39
N SER A 375 -18.13 18.28 -6.55
CA SER A 375 -17.69 17.23 -7.47
C SER A 375 -17.57 17.67 -8.93
N TYR A 376 -18.10 18.84 -9.31
CA TYR A 376 -17.91 19.46 -10.62
C TYR A 376 -16.67 20.35 -10.73
N ASN A 377 -15.85 20.46 -9.68
CA ASN A 377 -14.65 21.29 -9.61
C ASN A 377 -13.63 21.00 -10.72
N TYR A 378 -13.61 19.78 -11.28
CA TYR A 378 -12.80 19.45 -12.45
C TYR A 378 -13.02 20.41 -13.64
N ARG A 379 -14.23 20.98 -13.78
CA ARG A 379 -14.55 21.94 -14.85
C ARG A 379 -13.75 23.24 -14.74
N ASN A 380 -13.29 23.61 -13.54
CA ASN A 380 -12.52 24.85 -13.33
C ASN A 380 -11.14 24.82 -14.00
N LEU A 381 -10.62 23.62 -14.26
CA LEU A 381 -9.38 23.39 -15.00
C LEU A 381 -9.60 23.03 -16.47
N PHE A 382 -10.83 22.78 -16.92
CA PHE A 382 -11.07 22.39 -18.30
C PHE A 382 -10.86 23.59 -19.25
N ASN A 383 -9.87 23.49 -20.13
CA ASN A 383 -9.63 24.50 -21.15
C ASN A 383 -10.38 24.09 -22.45
N PRO A 384 -11.41 24.83 -22.89
CA PRO A 384 -12.23 24.45 -24.03
C PRO A 384 -11.50 24.54 -25.38
N GLU A 385 -10.45 25.39 -25.49
CA GLU A 385 -9.68 25.53 -26.72
C GLU A 385 -8.83 24.29 -27.00
N THR A 386 -8.22 23.75 -25.94
CA THR A 386 -7.34 22.58 -26.03
C THR A 386 -8.07 21.26 -25.75
N ARG A 387 -9.20 21.32 -25.02
CA ARG A 387 -10.01 20.19 -24.55
C ARG A 387 -9.31 19.25 -23.57
N PHE A 388 -8.42 19.81 -22.75
CA PHE A 388 -7.73 19.13 -21.66
C PHE A 388 -7.99 19.84 -20.32
N PHE A 389 -7.74 19.12 -19.23
CA PHE A 389 -7.56 19.73 -17.92
C PHE A 389 -6.20 20.40 -17.88
N HIS A 390 -6.21 21.73 -17.86
CA HIS A 390 -5.05 22.58 -18.05
C HIS A 390 -4.73 23.29 -16.72
N PRO A 391 -3.47 23.28 -16.25
CA PRO A 391 -3.11 23.89 -14.98
C PRO A 391 -3.40 25.40 -14.96
N LYS A 392 -3.94 25.91 -13.86
CA LYS A 392 -4.25 27.33 -13.68
C LYS A 392 -3.48 27.91 -12.51
N ASP A 393 -2.98 29.13 -12.66
CA ASP A 393 -2.38 29.85 -11.55
C ASP A 393 -3.44 30.34 -10.53
N LYS A 394 -2.97 30.89 -9.42
CA LYS A 394 -3.82 31.46 -8.36
C LYS A 394 -4.65 32.68 -8.81
N ASP A 395 -4.30 33.31 -9.93
CA ASP A 395 -5.02 34.47 -10.48
C ASP A 395 -6.08 34.04 -11.51
N GLY A 396 -6.30 32.72 -11.68
CA GLY A 396 -7.29 32.18 -12.60
C GLY A 396 -6.84 32.07 -14.04
N LYS A 397 -5.55 32.26 -14.33
CA LYS A 397 -5.00 32.19 -15.69
C LYS A 397 -4.43 30.81 -15.98
N PHE A 398 -4.73 30.27 -17.16
CA PHE A 398 -4.09 29.04 -17.65
C PHE A 398 -2.58 29.25 -17.82
N ILE A 399 -1.78 28.26 -17.46
CA ILE A 399 -0.32 28.32 -17.61
C ILE A 399 0.07 28.27 -19.08
N GLU A 400 0.85 29.25 -19.55
CA GLU A 400 1.27 29.27 -20.95
C GLU A 400 2.33 28.21 -21.26
N GLY A 401 2.34 27.71 -22.50
CA GLY A 401 3.39 26.81 -23.01
C GLY A 401 3.32 25.36 -22.51
N VAL A 402 2.18 24.92 -21.97
CA VAL A 402 1.98 23.53 -21.53
C VAL A 402 1.91 22.57 -22.73
N ASP A 403 2.89 21.66 -22.84
CA ASP A 403 2.81 20.45 -23.66
C ASP A 403 2.22 19.32 -22.82
N TYR A 404 1.03 18.84 -23.19
CA TYR A 404 0.32 17.79 -22.47
C TYR A 404 1.02 16.43 -22.44
N ARG A 405 2.09 16.23 -23.22
CA ARG A 405 2.93 15.03 -23.14
C ARG A 405 4.10 15.18 -22.18
N TYR A 406 4.66 16.39 -22.04
CA TYR A 406 6.00 16.58 -21.46
C TYR A 406 6.09 17.63 -20.35
N SER A 407 5.15 18.56 -20.24
CA SER A 407 5.18 19.62 -19.22
C SER A 407 4.79 19.12 -17.82
N GLY A 408 5.16 17.88 -17.47
CA GLY A 408 5.00 17.34 -16.12
C GLY A 408 6.21 17.59 -15.22
N GLY A 409 7.36 18.01 -15.76
CA GLY A 409 8.60 18.11 -14.99
C GLY A 409 9.06 16.76 -14.42
N LEU A 410 10.03 16.79 -13.50
CA LEU A 410 10.72 15.58 -13.04
C LEU A 410 9.76 14.56 -12.43
N GLY A 411 9.70 13.38 -13.04
CA GLY A 411 8.78 12.31 -12.68
C GLY A 411 7.30 12.61 -12.95
N ALA A 412 7.02 13.63 -13.77
CA ALA A 412 5.71 14.11 -14.17
C ALA A 412 4.83 14.66 -13.03
N ARG A 413 5.42 15.43 -12.11
CA ARG A 413 4.79 15.90 -10.86
C ARG A 413 4.45 17.39 -10.76
N ASP A 414 4.94 18.23 -11.67
CA ASP A 414 4.74 19.69 -11.60
C ASP A 414 3.24 20.08 -11.69
N TYR A 415 2.49 19.40 -12.57
CA TYR A 415 1.05 19.63 -12.76
C TYR A 415 0.19 18.38 -12.58
N TYR A 416 0.74 17.22 -12.92
CA TYR A 416 0.08 15.91 -12.89
C TYR A 416 0.71 15.05 -11.78
N ASP A 417 0.32 13.78 -11.68
CA ASP A 417 0.95 12.82 -10.75
C ASP A 417 1.35 11.56 -11.51
N GLU A 418 2.66 11.34 -11.65
CA GLU A 418 3.35 10.21 -12.30
C GLU A 418 2.91 9.89 -13.75
N ASN A 419 2.20 10.83 -14.38
CA ASN A 419 1.70 10.71 -15.74
C ASN A 419 1.50 12.10 -16.36
N ASN A 420 0.93 12.17 -17.56
CA ASN A 420 0.81 13.42 -18.31
C ASN A 420 -0.66 13.79 -18.60
N GLY A 421 -0.85 14.91 -19.27
CA GLY A 421 -2.19 15.43 -19.60
C GLY A 421 -3.00 14.52 -20.50
N TYR A 422 -2.38 13.67 -21.32
CA TYR A 422 -3.10 12.69 -22.12
C TYR A 422 -3.78 11.61 -21.29
N VAL A 423 -3.21 11.24 -20.14
CA VAL A 423 -3.83 10.26 -19.23
C VAL A 423 -4.84 10.94 -18.31
N TYR A 424 -4.48 12.09 -17.72
CA TYR A 424 -5.38 12.82 -16.82
C TYR A 424 -6.61 13.43 -17.51
N ARG A 425 -6.61 13.55 -18.85
CA ARG A 425 -7.79 13.98 -19.64
C ARG A 425 -9.04 13.15 -19.36
N TRP A 426 -8.88 11.91 -18.91
CA TRP A 426 -9.96 10.94 -18.74
C TRP A 426 -10.42 10.76 -17.28
N ASP A 427 -9.79 11.46 -16.33
CA ASP A 427 -9.96 11.22 -14.89
C ASP A 427 -11.21 11.94 -14.31
N VAL A 428 -12.37 11.66 -14.91
CA VAL A 428 -13.71 12.11 -14.47
C VAL A 428 -14.67 10.92 -14.45
N GLN A 429 -14.32 9.90 -13.68
CA GLN A 429 -15.03 8.61 -13.68
C GLN A 429 -16.46 8.68 -13.11
N HIS A 430 -16.76 9.67 -12.27
CA HIS A 430 -18.11 9.88 -11.72
C HIS A 430 -19.07 10.54 -12.69
N ASN A 431 -18.59 11.16 -13.78
CA ASN A 431 -19.45 11.85 -14.74
C ASN A 431 -18.89 11.86 -16.17
N ILE A 432 -18.78 10.67 -16.75
CA ILE A 432 -18.32 10.49 -18.14
C ILE A 432 -19.21 11.23 -19.15
N GLY A 433 -20.52 11.31 -18.92
CA GLY A 433 -21.44 12.03 -19.81
C GLY A 433 -21.12 13.53 -19.92
N ASP A 434 -20.73 14.15 -18.81
CA ASP A 434 -20.25 15.52 -18.82
C ASP A 434 -18.90 15.66 -19.51
N LEU A 435 -17.96 14.75 -19.25
CA LEU A 435 -16.65 14.77 -19.90
C LEU A 435 -16.77 14.68 -21.43
N VAL A 436 -17.66 13.83 -21.95
CA VAL A 436 -18.01 13.76 -23.37
C VAL A 436 -18.50 15.12 -23.88
N SER A 437 -19.38 15.77 -23.12
CA SER A 437 -19.93 17.09 -23.48
C SER A 437 -18.85 18.17 -23.51
N LEU A 438 -17.96 18.21 -22.50
CA LEU A 438 -16.84 19.15 -22.41
C LEU A 438 -15.85 18.97 -23.57
N ILE A 439 -15.51 17.73 -23.93
CA ILE A 439 -14.57 17.44 -25.02
C ILE A 439 -15.16 17.80 -26.40
N GLY A 440 -16.50 17.82 -26.54
CA GLY A 440 -17.17 18.27 -27.77
C GLY A 440 -18.09 17.24 -28.40
N GLY A 441 -18.66 16.32 -27.61
CA GLY A 441 -19.57 15.29 -28.06
C GLY A 441 -18.88 13.98 -28.48
N ASN A 442 -19.69 12.97 -28.81
CA ASN A 442 -19.22 11.59 -29.03
C ASN A 442 -18.13 11.48 -30.10
N GLU A 443 -18.30 12.12 -31.26
CA GLU A 443 -17.35 12.01 -32.37
C GLU A 443 -15.95 12.54 -31.98
N VAL A 444 -15.91 13.72 -31.33
CA VAL A 444 -14.65 14.33 -30.87
C VAL A 444 -14.03 13.54 -29.73
N PHE A 445 -14.85 13.01 -28.82
CA PHE A 445 -14.40 12.19 -27.70
C PHE A 445 -13.74 10.90 -28.18
N THR A 446 -14.38 10.18 -29.11
CA THR A 446 -13.82 8.95 -29.69
C THR A 446 -12.53 9.24 -30.47
N ALA A 447 -12.50 10.28 -31.31
CA ALA A 447 -11.29 10.65 -32.03
C ALA A 447 -10.13 11.03 -31.09
N ALA A 448 -10.44 11.65 -29.94
CA ALA A 448 -9.45 11.97 -28.91
C ALA A 448 -8.91 10.71 -28.19
N LEU A 449 -9.74 9.70 -27.97
CA LEU A 449 -9.32 8.39 -27.44
C LEU A 449 -8.41 7.67 -28.45
N ASP A 450 -8.83 7.58 -29.70
CA ASP A 450 -8.02 6.98 -30.78
C ASP A 450 -6.66 7.67 -30.87
N SER A 451 -6.66 9.02 -30.86
CA SER A 451 -5.43 9.81 -30.85
C SER A 451 -4.52 9.49 -29.66
N MET A 452 -5.05 9.26 -28.46
CA MET A 452 -4.22 8.89 -27.30
C MET A 452 -3.52 7.54 -27.53
N PHE A 453 -4.23 6.53 -28.04
CA PHE A 453 -3.67 5.20 -28.25
C PHE A 453 -2.71 5.13 -29.45
N ASP A 454 -2.95 5.95 -30.48
CA ASP A 454 -2.12 5.98 -31.69
C ASP A 454 -0.88 6.88 -31.55
N THR A 455 -0.90 7.89 -30.67
CA THR A 455 0.19 8.86 -30.56
C THR A 455 1.31 8.32 -29.67
N PRO A 456 2.52 8.07 -30.20
CA PRO A 456 3.62 7.60 -29.38
C PRO A 456 4.13 8.72 -28.46
N LEU A 457 4.62 8.33 -27.28
CA LEU A 457 5.29 9.26 -26.35
C LEU A 457 6.57 9.86 -26.93
N GLY A 458 7.12 9.30 -28.01
CA GLY A 458 8.31 9.85 -28.69
C GLY A 458 9.63 9.69 -27.94
N MET A 459 9.62 9.07 -26.75
CA MET A 459 10.79 8.77 -25.95
C MET A 459 10.56 7.52 -25.07
N SER A 460 11.62 6.99 -24.49
CA SER A 460 11.50 5.86 -23.55
C SER A 460 10.81 6.26 -22.25
N LYS A 461 10.20 5.28 -21.56
CA LYS A 461 9.58 5.50 -20.24
C LYS A 461 10.56 6.14 -19.25
N TRP A 462 11.80 5.65 -19.18
CA TRP A 462 12.82 6.19 -18.27
C TRP A 462 13.16 7.66 -18.56
N GLN A 463 13.27 8.02 -19.85
CA GLN A 463 13.48 9.40 -20.26
C GLN A 463 12.33 10.29 -19.80
N PHE A 464 11.08 9.89 -20.06
CA PHE A 464 9.90 10.65 -19.64
C PHE A 464 9.88 10.97 -18.14
N TYR A 465 10.24 10.01 -17.28
CA TYR A 465 10.28 10.26 -15.83
C TYR A 465 11.52 11.02 -15.34
N SER A 466 12.49 11.27 -16.22
CA SER A 466 13.77 11.92 -15.88
C SER A 466 13.88 13.37 -16.38
N PHE A 467 12.86 13.87 -17.09
CA PHE A 467 12.81 15.21 -17.70
C PHE A 467 12.02 16.22 -16.87
#